data_AF-B0DV30-F1
#
_entry.id   AF-B0DV30-F1
#
_cell.length_a   1.000
_cell.length_b   1.000
_cell.length_c   1.000
_cell.angle_alpha   90.00
_cell.angle_beta   90.00
_cell.angle_gamma   90.00
#
_symmetry.space_group_name_H-M   'P 1'
#
loop_
_entity.id
_entity.type
_entity.pdbx_description
1 polymer ?
#
loop_
_entity_poly.entity_id
_entity_poly.type
_entity_poly.pdbx_seq_one_letter_code
_entity_poly.pdbx_strand_id
1 'polypeptide(L)'
;MQITETGEVPDQPDPTFIAKVERRCEAAGEWISRSGECPISISVCNPTHVYDRGSETSKMYTSEVAIAQILASSRRWKKVIFRATDDSFTRLQQLAEDDVPLLESLVIAGGTLTIAWDSPASNADIPLLTRDELICFLESVPLLIHLRITNYSGPPSVVDDEVIDCLTPSGEKADCLCPMLEAFQCMGSDCVSFSEAQLLSLVQERSKSEKVGVLEQVYVSFGRREPKKFDEFLDSLTGTGMKVSQRYTTGAIILPESNNTKLSTVVNINHAEWPARGDYFYPLDGLDLEGCSSAYSPHFGFDY
;
A
#
# COMPACT_ATOMS: atom_id res chain seq x y z
N MET A 1 27.94 7.17 -16.10
CA MET A 1 27.62 6.12 -17.09
C MET A 1 28.58 6.30 -18.25
N GLN A 2 29.52 5.39 -18.45
CA GLN A 2 30.41 5.43 -19.62
C GLN A 2 29.70 4.68 -20.75
N ILE A 3 29.21 5.40 -21.75
CA ILE A 3 28.72 4.79 -22.98
C ILE A 3 29.96 4.35 -23.74
N THR A 4 30.16 3.04 -23.88
CA THR A 4 31.19 2.47 -24.76
C THR A 4 30.90 2.91 -26.20
N GLU A 5 31.95 3.19 -26.98
CA GLU A 5 31.82 3.67 -28.37
C GLU A 5 30.99 2.73 -29.29
N THR A 6 30.78 1.48 -28.88
CA THR A 6 29.96 0.49 -29.60
C THR A 6 28.46 0.57 -29.32
N GLY A 7 28.01 1.34 -28.33
CA GLY A 7 26.58 1.41 -27.96
C GLY A 7 26.01 0.11 -27.38
N GLU A 8 26.85 -0.90 -27.11
CA GLU A 8 26.43 -2.14 -26.46
C GLU A 8 26.35 -1.91 -24.94
N VAL A 9 25.16 -2.12 -24.38
CA VAL A 9 24.94 -2.16 -22.94
C VAL A 9 25.54 -3.48 -22.42
N PRO A 10 26.41 -3.46 -21.40
CA PRO A 10 26.95 -4.70 -20.85
C PRO A 10 25.82 -5.58 -20.30
N ASP A 11 25.79 -6.85 -20.72
CA ASP A 11 24.73 -7.81 -20.37
C ASP A 11 24.69 -8.15 -18.87
N GLN A 12 25.77 -7.91 -18.13
CA GLN A 12 25.89 -8.26 -16.71
C GLN A 12 25.96 -7.03 -15.79
N PRO A 13 25.36 -7.10 -14.58
CA PRO A 13 25.49 -6.05 -13.59
C PRO A 13 26.94 -5.92 -13.15
N ASP A 14 27.33 -4.72 -12.74
CA ASP A 14 28.63 -4.49 -12.08
C ASP A 14 28.79 -5.49 -10.91
N PRO A 15 29.82 -6.36 -10.90
CA PRO A 15 30.07 -7.29 -9.79
C PRO A 15 30.15 -6.60 -8.43
N THR A 16 30.59 -5.34 -8.40
CA THR A 16 30.64 -4.51 -7.18
C THR A 16 29.24 -4.22 -6.64
N PHE A 17 28.27 -4.02 -7.52
CA PHE A 17 26.87 -3.83 -7.15
C PHE A 17 26.28 -5.12 -6.58
N ILE A 18 26.48 -6.25 -7.25
CA ILE A 18 26.02 -7.58 -6.78
C ILE A 18 26.56 -7.85 -5.38
N ALA A 19 27.87 -7.75 -5.18
CA ALA A 19 28.52 -7.98 -3.89
C ALA A 19 27.99 -7.03 -2.79
N LYS A 20 27.60 -5.80 -3.15
CA LYS A 20 26.99 -4.84 -2.21
C LYS A 20 25.57 -5.25 -1.82
N VAL A 21 24.77 -5.77 -2.75
CA VAL A 21 23.41 -6.27 -2.46
C VAL A 21 23.50 -7.54 -1.61
N GLU A 22 24.35 -8.49 -1.97
CA GLU A 22 24.58 -9.73 -1.21
C GLU A 22 24.98 -9.44 0.23
N ARG A 23 25.96 -8.55 0.44
CA ARG A 23 26.38 -8.14 1.80
C ARG A 23 25.24 -7.53 2.62
N ARG A 24 24.30 -6.84 1.98
CA ARG A 24 23.13 -6.29 2.68
C ARG A 24 22.10 -7.36 3.03
N CYS A 25 21.91 -8.33 2.14
CA CYS A 25 21.07 -9.49 2.41
C CYS A 25 21.64 -10.30 3.58
N GLU A 26 22.95 -10.56 3.59
CA GLU A 26 23.64 -11.20 4.72
C GLU A 26 23.45 -10.43 6.02
N ALA A 27 23.67 -9.11 6.01
CA ALA A 27 23.49 -8.27 7.20
C ALA A 27 22.02 -8.26 7.69
N ALA A 28 21.05 -8.22 6.77
CA ALA A 28 19.64 -8.32 7.11
C ALA A 28 19.30 -9.70 7.72
N GLY A 29 19.82 -10.79 7.13
CA GLY A 29 19.67 -12.15 7.65
C GLY A 29 20.29 -12.31 9.05
N GLU A 30 21.48 -11.75 9.29
CA GLU A 30 22.11 -11.73 10.61
C GLU A 30 21.24 -10.97 11.61
N TRP A 31 20.74 -9.79 11.24
CA TRP A 31 19.85 -8.99 12.09
C TRP A 31 18.56 -9.75 12.44
N ILE A 32 17.90 -10.35 11.44
CA ILE A 32 16.70 -11.19 11.60
C ILE A 32 16.98 -12.38 12.52
N SER A 33 18.18 -12.97 12.45
CA SER A 33 18.58 -14.10 13.30
C SER A 33 18.82 -13.65 14.73
N ARG A 34 19.45 -12.49 14.92
CA ARG A 34 19.76 -11.93 16.25
C ARG A 34 18.54 -11.42 17.00
N SER A 35 17.46 -11.08 16.31
CA SER A 35 16.19 -10.71 16.94
C SER A 35 15.44 -11.90 17.56
N GLY A 36 15.87 -13.15 17.32
CA GLY A 36 15.32 -14.34 17.96
C GLY A 36 13.84 -14.54 17.63
N GLU A 37 12.98 -14.64 18.65
CA GLU A 37 11.53 -14.81 18.47
C GLU A 37 10.74 -13.49 18.59
N CYS A 38 11.43 -12.35 18.67
CA CYS A 38 10.76 -11.06 18.78
C CYS A 38 9.94 -10.77 17.52
N PRO A 39 8.70 -10.23 17.65
CA PRO A 39 7.97 -9.68 16.51
C PRO A 39 8.78 -8.57 15.84
N ILE A 40 8.76 -8.52 14.51
CA ILE A 40 9.56 -7.61 13.71
C ILE A 40 8.71 -6.69 12.84
N SER A 41 9.18 -5.47 12.67
CA SER A 41 8.68 -4.52 11.68
C SER A 41 9.70 -4.42 10.55
N ILE A 42 9.27 -4.65 9.31
CA ILE A 42 10.16 -4.65 8.14
C ILE A 42 9.63 -3.70 7.07
N SER A 43 10.52 -2.90 6.50
CA SER A 43 10.26 -2.17 5.25
C SER A 43 11.15 -2.71 4.15
N VAL A 44 10.55 -3.23 3.08
CA VAL A 44 11.22 -3.72 1.88
C VAL A 44 11.06 -2.68 0.79
N CYS A 45 12.18 -2.17 0.28
CA CYS A 45 12.18 -1.16 -0.80
C CYS A 45 13.09 -1.63 -1.94
N ASN A 46 12.49 -1.90 -3.10
CA ASN A 46 13.22 -2.22 -4.32
C ASN A 46 13.53 -0.92 -5.06
N PRO A 47 14.81 -0.56 -5.21
CA PRO A 47 15.19 0.68 -5.90
C PRO A 47 14.80 0.62 -7.38
N THR A 48 13.89 1.49 -7.81
CA THR A 48 13.38 1.55 -9.18
C THR A 48 14.35 2.25 -10.16
N HIS A 49 15.19 3.15 -9.65
CA HIS A 49 15.93 4.13 -10.47
C HIS A 49 17.31 3.71 -10.98
N VAL A 50 17.86 2.59 -10.52
CA VAL A 50 19.25 2.24 -10.85
C VAL A 50 19.36 1.39 -12.11
N TYR A 51 18.22 0.94 -12.66
CA TYR A 51 18.18 -0.08 -13.69
C TYR A 51 17.76 0.50 -15.03
N ASP A 52 18.74 0.97 -15.78
CA ASP A 52 18.52 1.37 -17.16
C ASP A 52 17.96 0.18 -17.98
N ARG A 53 17.06 0.49 -18.91
CA ARG A 53 16.02 -0.40 -19.46
C ARG A 53 16.55 -1.58 -20.32
N GLY A 54 17.86 -1.72 -20.49
CA GLY A 54 18.46 -2.62 -21.50
C GLY A 54 18.76 -4.08 -21.10
N SER A 55 18.83 -4.45 -19.81
CA SER A 55 19.23 -5.81 -19.38
C SER A 55 18.18 -6.44 -18.46
N GLU A 56 17.19 -7.16 -18.99
CA GLU A 56 16.08 -7.75 -18.20
C GLU A 56 16.50 -8.95 -17.34
N THR A 57 17.49 -9.73 -17.76
CA THR A 57 17.70 -11.08 -17.20
C THR A 57 18.57 -11.14 -15.95
N SER A 58 19.44 -10.15 -15.72
CA SER A 58 20.33 -10.15 -14.54
C SER A 58 19.75 -9.44 -13.32
N LYS A 59 18.65 -8.70 -13.50
CA LYS A 59 18.00 -7.84 -12.48
C LYS A 59 17.22 -8.64 -11.42
N MET A 60 16.76 -9.83 -11.77
CA MET A 60 15.78 -10.60 -10.99
C MET A 60 16.42 -11.38 -9.82
N TYR A 61 17.66 -11.89 -9.99
CA TYR A 61 18.23 -12.84 -9.03
C TYR A 61 18.53 -12.24 -7.65
N THR A 62 19.00 -11.00 -7.58
CA THR A 62 19.43 -10.42 -6.30
C THR A 62 18.27 -9.93 -5.42
N SER A 63 17.20 -9.42 -6.01
CA SER A 63 15.98 -9.06 -5.28
C SER A 63 15.25 -10.31 -4.78
N GLU A 64 15.22 -11.38 -5.58
CA GLU A 64 14.63 -12.66 -5.19
C GLU A 64 15.29 -13.25 -3.94
N VAL A 65 16.63 -13.23 -3.87
CA VAL A 65 17.36 -13.73 -2.69
C VAL A 65 17.01 -12.90 -1.44
N ALA A 66 16.96 -11.58 -1.57
CA ALA A 66 16.58 -10.70 -0.46
C ALA A 66 15.14 -10.96 0.02
N ILE A 67 14.20 -11.04 -0.92
CA ILE A 67 12.78 -11.29 -0.63
C ILE A 67 12.60 -12.67 0.01
N ALA A 68 13.25 -13.71 -0.51
CA ALA A 68 13.19 -15.06 0.06
C ALA A 68 13.70 -15.09 1.52
N GLN A 69 14.77 -14.38 1.83
CA GLN A 69 15.28 -14.27 3.21
C GLN A 69 14.31 -13.53 4.13
N ILE A 70 13.69 -12.45 3.64
CA ILE A 70 12.70 -11.69 4.40
C ILE A 70 11.46 -12.56 4.64
N LEU A 71 10.96 -13.25 3.62
CA LEU A 71 9.82 -14.18 3.71
C LEU A 71 10.09 -15.34 4.68
N ALA A 72 11.33 -15.82 4.81
CA ALA A 72 11.66 -16.85 5.79
C ALA A 72 11.41 -16.41 7.25
N SER A 73 11.22 -15.11 7.50
CA SER A 73 10.87 -14.54 8.80
C SER A 73 9.39 -14.14 8.94
N SER A 74 8.54 -14.49 7.97
CA SER A 74 7.14 -14.05 7.88
C SER A 74 6.32 -14.30 9.14
N ARG A 75 6.63 -15.39 9.84
CA ARG A 75 5.92 -15.78 11.07
C ARG A 75 6.03 -14.76 12.21
N ARG A 76 7.06 -13.91 12.16
CA ARG A 76 7.33 -12.89 13.16
C ARG A 76 6.89 -11.50 12.71
N TRP A 77 6.36 -11.35 11.50
CA TRP A 77 5.99 -10.04 10.97
C TRP A 77 4.83 -9.46 11.76
N LYS A 78 5.06 -8.27 12.33
CA LYS A 78 4.04 -7.46 12.99
C LYS A 78 3.57 -6.32 12.10
N LYS A 79 4.53 -5.61 11.49
CA LYS A 79 4.28 -4.51 10.55
C LYS A 79 5.15 -4.66 9.33
N VAL A 80 4.57 -4.58 8.14
CA VAL A 80 5.33 -4.74 6.90
C VAL A 80 4.98 -3.65 5.90
N ILE A 81 6.01 -3.07 5.31
CA ILE A 81 5.91 -2.09 4.24
C ILE A 81 6.59 -2.65 2.99
N PHE A 82 5.82 -2.93 1.96
CA PHE A 82 6.32 -3.33 0.65
C PHE A 82 6.29 -2.16 -0.32
N ARG A 83 7.48 -1.73 -0.75
CA ARG A 83 7.73 -0.81 -1.86
C ARG A 83 8.47 -1.57 -2.93
N ALA A 84 7.76 -2.42 -3.66
CA ALA A 84 8.36 -3.38 -4.57
C ALA A 84 7.75 -3.30 -5.96
N THR A 85 8.46 -3.88 -6.92
CA THR A 85 7.98 -4.16 -8.27
C THR A 85 7.26 -5.51 -8.30
N ASP A 86 6.49 -5.76 -9.36
CA ASP A 86 5.43 -6.78 -9.39
C ASP A 86 5.90 -8.20 -9.14
N ASP A 87 7.06 -8.56 -9.71
CA ASP A 87 7.66 -9.89 -9.55
C ASP A 87 7.86 -10.27 -8.08
N SER A 88 8.02 -9.26 -7.21
CA SER A 88 8.21 -9.45 -5.78
C SER A 88 6.93 -9.88 -5.06
N PHE A 89 5.76 -9.52 -5.58
CA PHE A 89 4.46 -9.82 -4.97
C PHE A 89 3.98 -11.24 -5.25
N THR A 90 4.47 -11.89 -6.32
CA THR A 90 4.14 -13.30 -6.62
C THR A 90 4.49 -14.25 -5.46
N ARG A 91 5.56 -13.93 -4.71
CA ARG A 91 5.96 -14.70 -3.52
C ARG A 91 5.09 -14.42 -2.31
N LEU A 92 4.49 -13.24 -2.21
CA LEU A 92 3.60 -12.89 -1.11
C LEU A 92 2.28 -13.69 -1.20
N GLN A 93 1.83 -14.02 -2.40
CA GLN A 93 0.66 -14.89 -2.61
C GLN A 93 0.85 -16.32 -2.11
N GLN A 94 2.11 -16.76 -1.95
CA GLN A 94 2.42 -18.10 -1.46
C GLN A 94 2.31 -18.22 0.05
N LEU A 95 2.11 -17.10 0.76
CA LEU A 95 1.95 -17.09 2.20
C LEU A 95 0.55 -17.59 2.56
N ALA A 96 0.50 -18.63 3.38
CA ALA A 96 -0.71 -19.07 4.06
C ALA A 96 -0.93 -18.28 5.36
N GLU A 97 -2.11 -18.40 5.95
CA GLU A 97 -2.44 -17.79 7.25
C GLU A 97 -1.41 -18.12 8.35
N ASP A 98 -0.99 -19.39 8.41
CA ASP A 98 0.01 -19.88 9.38
C ASP A 98 1.43 -19.33 9.16
N ASP A 99 1.67 -18.67 8.01
CA ASP A 99 2.96 -18.07 7.68
C ASP A 99 3.07 -16.63 8.20
N VAL A 100 1.96 -15.95 8.51
CA VAL A 100 1.94 -14.54 8.96
C VAL A 100 0.99 -14.32 10.15
N PRO A 101 1.08 -15.13 11.23
CA PRO A 101 0.10 -15.14 12.32
C PRO A 101 0.12 -13.90 13.23
N LEU A 102 1.07 -12.97 13.03
CA LEU A 102 1.23 -11.77 13.85
C LEU A 102 1.03 -10.47 13.06
N LEU A 103 0.68 -10.55 11.78
CA LEU A 103 0.66 -9.37 10.91
C LEU A 103 -0.52 -8.46 11.25
N GLU A 104 -0.23 -7.34 11.90
CA GLU A 104 -1.21 -6.32 12.29
C GLU A 104 -1.24 -5.14 11.30
N SER A 105 -0.14 -4.85 10.61
CA SER A 105 -0.06 -3.69 9.70
C SER A 105 0.62 -4.05 8.39
N LEU A 106 -0.04 -3.69 7.30
CA LEU A 106 0.44 -3.89 5.93
C LEU A 106 0.36 -2.59 5.15
N VAL A 107 1.47 -2.21 4.55
CA VAL A 107 1.55 -1.13 3.56
C VAL A 107 2.03 -1.71 2.24
N ILE A 108 1.22 -1.63 1.21
CA ILE A 108 1.58 -1.96 -0.17
C ILE A 108 1.69 -0.65 -0.94
N ALA A 109 2.89 -0.34 -1.41
CA ALA A 109 3.18 0.86 -2.16
C ALA A 109 3.75 0.48 -3.53
N GLY A 110 2.90 0.59 -4.55
CA GLY A 110 3.25 0.43 -5.95
C GLY A 110 3.54 1.76 -6.65
N GLY A 111 4.22 1.65 -7.79
CA GLY A 111 4.58 2.75 -8.67
C GLY A 111 6.04 3.17 -8.57
N THR A 112 6.53 3.80 -9.64
CA THR A 112 7.86 4.38 -9.64
C THR A 112 7.87 5.57 -8.68
N LEU A 113 8.67 5.51 -7.61
CA LEU A 113 9.00 6.69 -6.81
C LEU A 113 9.89 7.62 -7.65
N THR A 114 9.39 8.18 -8.74
CA THR A 114 10.06 9.25 -9.50
C THR A 114 10.12 10.48 -8.61
N ILE A 115 11.09 10.49 -7.69
CA ILE A 115 11.54 11.73 -7.05
C ILE A 115 11.86 12.65 -8.23
N ALA A 116 11.08 13.73 -8.36
CA ALA A 116 10.75 14.46 -9.58
C ALA A 116 11.91 15.18 -10.31
N TRP A 117 13.08 14.56 -10.44
CA TRP A 117 14.28 15.28 -10.85
C TRP A 117 14.76 15.05 -12.27
N ASP A 118 14.56 13.92 -12.95
CA ASP A 118 14.97 13.85 -14.36
C ASP A 118 14.25 12.75 -15.17
N SER A 119 13.78 13.18 -16.35
CA SER A 119 13.37 12.37 -17.52
C SER A 119 11.86 12.04 -17.70
N PRO A 120 11.12 12.79 -18.55
CA PRO A 120 9.70 12.60 -18.84
C PRO A 120 9.40 11.52 -19.91
N ALA A 121 10.29 10.56 -20.14
CA ALA A 121 10.18 9.66 -21.29
C ALA A 121 10.31 8.19 -20.90
N SER A 122 9.26 7.61 -20.31
CA SER A 122 8.71 6.30 -20.71
C SER A 122 7.70 5.78 -19.67
N ASN A 123 6.41 5.91 -20.00
CA ASN A 123 5.31 5.22 -19.32
C ASN A 123 5.38 3.72 -19.62
N ALA A 124 6.30 2.99 -19.00
CA ALA A 124 6.13 1.55 -18.91
C ALA A 124 5.14 1.29 -17.79
N ASP A 125 4.01 0.70 -18.15
CA ASP A 125 3.08 0.14 -17.18
C ASP A 125 3.84 -0.93 -16.39
N ILE A 126 4.11 -0.65 -15.11
CA ILE A 126 4.61 -1.65 -14.17
C ILE A 126 3.34 -2.35 -13.65
N PRO A 127 3.10 -3.62 -13.98
CA PRO A 127 1.88 -4.36 -13.69
C PRO A 127 1.15 -4.20 -12.35
N LEU A 128 1.70 -3.85 -11.19
CA LEU A 128 1.04 -3.99 -9.87
C LEU A 128 0.45 -5.40 -9.55
N LEU A 129 0.18 -5.63 -8.26
CA LEU A 129 -0.67 -6.74 -7.81
C LEU A 129 -1.97 -6.71 -8.61
N THR A 130 -2.36 -7.83 -9.21
CA THR A 130 -3.72 -7.98 -9.70
C THR A 130 -4.68 -8.04 -8.52
N ARG A 131 -5.95 -7.75 -8.80
CA ARG A 131 -7.02 -7.80 -7.81
C ARG A 131 -7.11 -9.14 -7.09
N ASP A 132 -7.08 -10.23 -7.84
CA ASP A 132 -7.23 -11.59 -7.28
C ASP A 132 -6.04 -11.94 -6.38
N GLU A 133 -4.84 -11.48 -6.74
CA GLU A 133 -3.65 -11.67 -5.92
C GLU A 133 -3.71 -10.87 -4.61
N LEU A 134 -4.29 -9.65 -4.63
CA LEU A 134 -4.55 -8.89 -3.42
C LEU A 134 -5.58 -9.61 -2.53
N ILE A 135 -6.67 -10.11 -3.11
CA ILE A 135 -7.70 -10.85 -2.36
C ILE A 135 -7.10 -12.09 -1.70
N CYS A 136 -6.40 -12.95 -2.45
CA CYS A 136 -5.75 -14.14 -1.91
C CYS A 136 -4.74 -13.79 -0.80
N PHE A 137 -4.00 -12.68 -0.95
CA PHE A 137 -3.10 -12.24 0.11
C PHE A 137 -3.87 -11.83 1.38
N LEU A 138 -4.97 -11.08 1.24
CA LEU A 138 -5.78 -10.62 2.37
C LEU A 138 -6.51 -11.76 3.09
N GLU A 139 -6.83 -12.86 2.38
CA GLU A 139 -7.34 -14.10 2.99
C GLU A 139 -6.34 -14.72 3.97
N SER A 140 -5.04 -14.63 3.68
CA SER A 140 -3.98 -15.14 4.55
C SER A 140 -3.66 -14.23 5.74
N VAL A 141 -4.29 -13.07 5.92
CA VAL A 141 -3.98 -12.12 7.01
C VAL A 141 -5.22 -11.67 7.78
N PRO A 142 -5.97 -12.59 8.41
CA PRO A 142 -7.24 -12.25 9.08
C PRO A 142 -7.08 -11.30 10.28
N LEU A 143 -5.88 -11.24 10.87
CA LEU A 143 -5.56 -10.37 12.01
C LEU A 143 -5.13 -8.96 11.60
N LEU A 144 -5.21 -8.62 10.32
CA LEU A 144 -4.78 -7.31 9.84
C LEU A 144 -5.66 -6.19 10.43
N ILE A 145 -5.01 -5.24 11.11
CA ILE A 145 -5.62 -4.08 11.78
C ILE A 145 -5.49 -2.82 10.89
N HIS A 146 -4.35 -2.67 10.22
CA HIS A 146 -4.05 -1.52 9.38
C HIS A 146 -3.70 -1.95 7.96
N LEU A 147 -4.52 -1.55 6.99
CA LEU A 147 -4.26 -1.77 5.57
C LEU A 147 -4.05 -0.43 4.87
N ARG A 148 -2.88 -0.26 4.26
CA ARG A 148 -2.59 0.88 3.40
C ARG A 148 -2.15 0.42 2.02
N ILE A 149 -2.83 0.90 1.00
CA ILE A 149 -2.51 0.65 -0.39
C ILE A 149 -2.24 1.99 -1.06
N THR A 150 -1.08 2.13 -1.69
CA THR A 150 -0.74 3.32 -2.47
C THR A 150 -0.23 2.92 -3.85
N ASN A 151 -0.74 3.56 -4.89
CA ASN A 151 -0.34 3.35 -6.28
C ASN A 151 -0.25 4.71 -6.99
N TYR A 152 0.97 5.12 -7.31
CA TYR A 152 1.25 6.43 -7.90
C TYR A 152 1.41 6.41 -9.42
N SER A 153 1.48 5.23 -10.04
CA SER A 153 1.70 5.12 -11.48
C SER A 153 1.37 3.71 -11.93
N GLY A 154 0.39 3.52 -12.82
CA GLY A 154 0.20 2.20 -13.43
C GLY A 154 -1.16 1.88 -14.02
N PRO A 155 -1.33 0.60 -14.42
CA PRO A 155 -2.56 0.02 -14.98
C PRO A 155 -3.73 0.05 -13.97
N PRO A 156 -4.96 -0.37 -14.33
CA PRO A 156 -6.14 -0.01 -13.56
C PRO A 156 -6.07 -0.43 -12.09
N SER A 157 -6.63 0.43 -11.25
CA SER A 157 -6.86 0.25 -9.81
C SER A 157 -7.00 -1.20 -9.35
N VAL A 158 -6.07 -1.63 -8.49
CA VAL A 158 -6.10 -2.94 -7.80
C VAL A 158 -7.28 -3.02 -6.82
N VAL A 159 -7.70 -1.88 -6.26
CA VAL A 159 -8.79 -1.80 -5.28
C VAL A 159 -10.07 -1.36 -5.98
N ASP A 160 -10.89 -2.33 -6.38
CA ASP A 160 -12.18 -2.12 -7.04
C ASP A 160 -13.37 -2.41 -6.10
N ASP A 161 -14.59 -2.37 -6.64
CA ASP A 161 -15.80 -2.65 -5.85
C ASP A 161 -15.77 -4.07 -5.24
N GLU A 162 -15.16 -5.05 -5.91
CA GLU A 162 -15.08 -6.44 -5.43
C GLU A 162 -14.17 -6.56 -4.20
N VAL A 163 -13.01 -5.88 -4.20
CA VAL A 163 -12.14 -5.81 -3.01
C VAL A 163 -12.86 -5.16 -1.82
N ILE A 164 -13.62 -4.09 -2.06
CA ILE A 164 -14.38 -3.41 -1.01
C ILE A 164 -15.52 -4.29 -0.50
N ASP A 165 -16.22 -5.01 -1.38
CA ASP A 165 -17.25 -5.97 -1.00
C ASP A 165 -16.66 -7.09 -0.10
N CYS A 166 -15.49 -7.61 -0.44
CA CYS A 166 -14.79 -8.60 0.38
C CYS A 166 -14.38 -8.08 1.76
N LEU A 167 -14.05 -6.79 1.90
CA LEU A 167 -13.77 -6.14 3.19
C LEU A 167 -15.05 -5.77 3.96
N THR A 168 -16.21 -5.81 3.30
CA THR A 168 -17.50 -5.43 3.86
C THR A 168 -18.21 -6.67 4.42
N PRO A 169 -18.61 -6.68 5.71
CA PRO A 169 -19.34 -7.80 6.27
C PRO A 169 -20.71 -7.94 5.60
N SER A 170 -21.01 -9.11 5.03
CA SER A 170 -22.29 -9.38 4.36
C SER A 170 -23.19 -10.29 5.21
N GLY A 171 -24.14 -9.70 5.95
CA GLY A 171 -25.25 -10.43 6.57
C GLY A 171 -24.89 -11.77 7.26
N GLU A 172 -25.53 -12.86 6.82
CA GLU A 172 -25.40 -14.18 7.46
C GLU A 172 -24.01 -14.84 7.29
N LYS A 173 -23.21 -14.42 6.31
CA LYS A 173 -21.87 -14.97 6.08
C LYS A 173 -20.83 -14.07 6.75
N ALA A 174 -20.08 -14.66 7.66
CA ALA A 174 -19.01 -13.98 8.40
C ALA A 174 -17.68 -13.91 7.61
N ASP A 175 -17.68 -14.28 6.34
CA ASP A 175 -16.47 -14.44 5.53
C ASP A 175 -16.00 -13.09 4.97
N CYS A 176 -15.91 -12.06 5.82
CA CYS A 176 -15.27 -10.80 5.45
C CYS A 176 -13.75 -10.90 5.62
N LEU A 177 -13.01 -10.35 4.67
CA LEU A 177 -11.56 -10.25 4.77
C LEU A 177 -11.17 -9.25 5.85
N CYS A 178 -10.07 -9.57 6.55
CA CYS A 178 -9.50 -8.74 7.62
C CYS A 178 -10.58 -8.31 8.64
N PRO A 179 -11.23 -9.24 9.35
CA PRO A 179 -12.29 -8.91 10.31
C PRO A 179 -11.81 -7.95 11.41
N MET A 180 -10.50 -7.84 11.68
CA MET A 180 -9.92 -6.93 12.68
C MET A 180 -9.51 -5.55 12.13
N LEU A 181 -9.82 -5.25 10.86
CA LEU A 181 -9.41 -3.98 10.24
C LEU A 181 -10.02 -2.77 10.96
N GLU A 182 -9.16 -1.88 11.46
CA GLU A 182 -9.48 -0.62 12.13
C GLU A 182 -9.05 0.60 11.31
N ALA A 183 -7.98 0.50 10.50
CA ALA A 183 -7.61 1.56 9.57
C ALA A 183 -7.49 1.08 8.13
N PHE A 184 -8.16 1.79 7.23
CA PHE A 184 -8.10 1.56 5.78
C PHE A 184 -7.63 2.82 5.07
N GLN A 185 -6.52 2.71 4.33
CA GLN A 185 -5.98 3.80 3.55
C GLN A 185 -5.76 3.37 2.09
N CYS A 186 -6.32 4.11 1.15
CA CYS A 186 -6.10 3.89 -0.27
C CYS A 186 -5.77 5.21 -0.98
N MET A 187 -4.54 5.39 -1.44
CA MET A 187 -4.03 6.68 -1.94
C MET A 187 -3.30 6.61 -3.26
N GLY A 188 -3.70 7.46 -4.20
CA GLY A 188 -2.99 7.71 -5.45
C GLY A 188 -3.97 8.11 -6.56
N SER A 189 -3.44 8.60 -7.68
CA SER A 189 -4.26 9.14 -8.77
C SER A 189 -5.17 8.08 -9.39
N ASP A 190 -4.72 6.83 -9.45
CA ASP A 190 -5.42 5.75 -10.16
C ASP A 190 -5.64 4.51 -9.27
N CYS A 191 -5.60 4.71 -7.94
CA CYS A 191 -5.65 3.64 -6.94
C CYS A 191 -7.00 2.99 -6.71
N VAL A 192 -8.08 3.71 -7.02
CA VAL A 192 -9.43 3.34 -6.62
C VAL A 192 -10.38 3.47 -7.79
N SER A 193 -11.01 2.36 -8.14
CA SER A 193 -12.09 2.29 -9.14
C SER A 193 -13.46 2.17 -8.49
N PHE A 194 -13.52 1.89 -7.18
CA PHE A 194 -14.78 1.74 -6.46
C PHE A 194 -15.59 3.04 -6.32
N SER A 195 -16.89 2.89 -6.07
CA SER A 195 -17.80 4.01 -5.84
C SER A 195 -17.76 4.54 -4.40
N GLU A 196 -18.09 5.82 -4.19
CA GLU A 196 -18.21 6.36 -2.83
C GLU A 196 -19.31 5.62 -2.04
N ALA A 197 -20.38 5.18 -2.71
CA ALA A 197 -21.44 4.38 -2.10
C ALA A 197 -20.91 3.06 -1.52
N GLN A 198 -19.97 2.41 -2.21
CA GLN A 198 -19.33 1.19 -1.71
C GLN A 198 -18.46 1.47 -0.48
N LEU A 199 -17.70 2.57 -0.49
CA LEU A 199 -16.93 2.99 0.69
C LEU A 199 -17.83 3.25 1.91
N LEU A 200 -19.00 3.86 1.69
CA LEU A 200 -19.99 4.06 2.76
C LEU A 200 -20.57 2.75 3.26
N SER A 201 -20.90 1.84 2.34
CA SER A 201 -21.39 0.51 2.68
C SER A 201 -20.40 -0.20 3.62
N LEU A 202 -19.10 -0.20 3.27
CA LEU A 202 -18.03 -0.73 4.09
C LEU A 202 -18.03 -0.14 5.50
N VAL A 203 -18.02 1.19 5.61
CA VAL A 203 -18.00 1.89 6.91
C VAL A 203 -19.25 1.60 7.73
N GLN A 204 -20.42 1.66 7.10
CA GLN A 204 -21.71 1.45 7.76
C GLN A 204 -21.87 0.02 8.26
N GLU A 205 -21.64 -0.97 7.41
CA GLU A 205 -21.84 -2.38 7.78
C GLU A 205 -20.83 -2.83 8.86
N ARG A 206 -19.56 -2.37 8.81
CA ARG A 206 -18.60 -2.63 9.89
C ARG A 206 -18.99 -1.96 11.20
N SER A 207 -19.54 -0.74 11.16
CA SER A 207 -19.99 -0.05 12.38
C SER A 207 -21.24 -0.67 13.04
N LYS A 208 -22.08 -1.35 12.26
CA LYS A 208 -23.28 -2.07 12.77
C LYS A 208 -22.95 -3.46 13.28
N SER A 209 -21.88 -4.06 12.78
CA SER A 209 -21.52 -5.44 13.08
C SER A 209 -20.78 -5.54 14.42
N GLU A 210 -21.27 -6.39 15.31
CA GLU A 210 -20.60 -6.71 16.58
C GLU A 210 -19.49 -7.76 16.40
N LYS A 211 -19.39 -8.38 15.22
CA LYS A 211 -18.48 -9.50 14.95
C LYS A 211 -17.14 -9.08 14.34
N VAL A 212 -17.06 -7.86 13.81
CA VAL A 212 -15.87 -7.35 13.12
C VAL A 212 -15.43 -6.05 13.78
N GLY A 213 -14.14 -5.72 13.63
CA GLY A 213 -13.55 -4.46 14.04
C GLY A 213 -14.23 -3.27 13.38
N VAL A 214 -14.45 -2.24 14.18
CA VAL A 214 -14.97 -0.94 13.73
C VAL A 214 -13.83 -0.19 13.08
N LEU A 215 -14.06 0.35 11.88
CA LEU A 215 -13.10 1.23 11.24
C LEU A 215 -12.99 2.52 12.06
N GLU A 216 -11.83 2.82 12.61
CA GLU A 216 -11.55 4.09 13.28
C GLU A 216 -11.09 5.15 12.29
N GLN A 217 -10.33 4.74 11.27
CA GLN A 217 -9.71 5.65 10.31
C GLN A 217 -9.87 5.14 8.89
N VAL A 218 -10.44 5.98 8.03
CA VAL A 218 -10.57 5.70 6.60
C VAL A 218 -10.00 6.89 5.83
N TYR A 219 -9.04 6.63 4.95
CA TYR A 219 -8.47 7.66 4.09
C TYR A 219 -8.46 7.18 2.65
N VAL A 220 -9.23 7.83 1.77
CA VAL A 220 -9.34 7.44 0.37
C VAL A 220 -9.11 8.64 -0.53
N SER A 221 -8.27 8.48 -1.56
CA SER A 221 -8.07 9.46 -2.62
C SER A 221 -8.61 8.92 -3.94
N PHE A 222 -9.66 9.55 -4.48
CA PHE A 222 -10.22 9.25 -5.79
C PHE A 222 -9.54 10.10 -6.88
N GLY A 223 -9.17 9.45 -8.00
CA GLY A 223 -8.64 10.12 -9.19
C GLY A 223 -9.62 11.00 -9.95
N ARG A 224 -10.92 10.80 -9.71
CA ARG A 224 -11.99 11.62 -10.30
C ARG A 224 -12.11 12.95 -9.57
N ARG A 225 -12.55 13.97 -10.30
CA ARG A 225 -12.72 15.35 -9.78
C ARG A 225 -13.97 15.52 -8.94
N GLU A 226 -15.03 14.85 -9.35
CA GLU A 226 -16.32 14.93 -8.70
C GLU A 226 -16.79 13.51 -8.37
N PRO A 227 -17.37 13.31 -7.17
CA PRO A 227 -17.93 12.04 -6.81
C PRO A 227 -19.12 11.70 -7.71
N LYS A 228 -19.34 10.40 -7.93
CA LYS A 228 -20.50 9.95 -8.71
C LYS A 228 -21.75 10.19 -7.87
N LYS A 229 -22.48 11.27 -8.18
CA LYS A 229 -23.70 11.71 -7.47
C LYS A 229 -23.45 12.19 -6.03
N PHE A 230 -22.69 13.28 -5.91
CA PHE A 230 -22.32 13.85 -4.61
C PHE A 230 -23.50 14.08 -3.66
N ASP A 231 -24.60 14.65 -4.16
CA ASP A 231 -25.74 14.99 -3.32
C ASP A 231 -26.40 13.73 -2.75
N GLU A 232 -26.59 12.68 -3.58
CA GLU A 232 -27.12 11.38 -3.14
C GLU A 232 -26.19 10.73 -2.10
N PHE A 233 -24.87 10.87 -2.28
CA PHE A 233 -23.86 10.42 -1.34
C PHE A 233 -23.95 11.17 0.00
N LEU A 234 -24.03 12.50 -0.01
CA LEU A 234 -24.17 13.31 1.21
C LEU A 234 -25.48 13.04 1.95
N ASP A 235 -26.59 12.91 1.20
CA ASP A 235 -27.89 12.60 1.77
C ASP A 235 -27.87 11.25 2.47
N SER A 236 -27.21 10.24 1.89
CA SER A 236 -27.05 8.92 2.51
C SER A 236 -26.27 8.96 3.83
N LEU A 237 -25.35 9.92 3.99
CA LEU A 237 -24.56 10.10 5.22
C LEU A 237 -25.38 10.73 6.33
N THR A 238 -26.19 11.73 6.02
CA THR A 238 -27.03 12.40 7.03
C THR A 238 -28.02 11.43 7.69
N GLY A 239 -28.49 10.43 6.96
CA GLY A 239 -29.38 9.38 7.49
C GLY A 239 -28.71 8.42 8.48
N THR A 240 -27.38 8.40 8.58
CA THR A 240 -26.63 7.43 9.40
C THR A 240 -26.05 8.00 10.69
N GLY A 241 -26.39 9.25 11.04
CA GLY A 241 -25.83 9.91 12.24
C GLY A 241 -24.35 10.28 12.07
N MET A 242 -23.90 10.38 10.83
CA MET A 242 -22.58 10.88 10.47
C MET A 242 -22.67 12.35 10.08
N LYS A 243 -21.83 13.17 10.69
CA LYS A 243 -21.69 14.59 10.37
C LYS A 243 -20.62 14.78 9.31
N VAL A 244 -21.03 15.21 8.13
CA VAL A 244 -20.09 15.59 7.07
C VAL A 244 -19.56 17.00 7.35
N SER A 245 -18.27 17.10 7.67
CA SER A 245 -17.50 18.32 7.66
C SER A 245 -16.76 18.43 6.33
N GLN A 246 -17.33 19.18 5.38
CA GLN A 246 -16.64 19.49 4.14
C GLN A 246 -15.38 20.32 4.45
N ARG A 247 -14.19 19.84 4.05
CA ARG A 247 -12.95 20.61 4.08
C ARG A 247 -12.50 20.84 2.64
N TYR A 248 -12.53 22.11 2.24
CA TYR A 248 -12.07 22.62 0.95
C TYR A 248 -12.82 22.05 -0.27
N THR A 249 -12.51 22.58 -1.45
CA THR A 249 -13.19 22.29 -2.72
C THR A 249 -13.08 20.84 -3.19
N THR A 250 -12.22 20.02 -2.57
CA THR A 250 -11.76 18.73 -3.12
C THR A 250 -11.87 17.55 -2.17
N GLY A 251 -12.43 17.72 -0.97
CA GLY A 251 -12.59 16.61 -0.05
C GLY A 251 -13.75 16.71 0.94
N ALA A 252 -14.01 15.60 1.61
CA ALA A 252 -15.00 15.49 2.67
C ALA A 252 -14.37 14.77 3.88
N ILE A 253 -14.54 15.35 5.06
CA ILE A 253 -14.26 14.68 6.33
C ILE A 253 -15.60 14.30 6.94
N ILE A 254 -15.80 13.02 7.20
CA ILE A 254 -16.99 12.51 7.87
C ILE A 254 -16.59 12.21 9.30
N LEU A 255 -17.27 12.89 10.23
CA LEU A 255 -17.09 12.73 11.65
C LEU A 255 -18.34 12.12 12.26
N PRO A 256 -18.23 11.33 13.33
CA PRO A 256 -19.40 10.91 14.07
C PRO A 256 -20.11 12.11 14.72
N GLU A 257 -21.43 12.02 14.87
CA GLU A 257 -22.14 12.98 15.72
C GLU A 257 -21.65 12.89 17.17
N SER A 258 -21.39 14.05 17.80
CA SER A 258 -20.77 14.17 19.14
C SER A 258 -21.49 13.41 20.26
N ASN A 259 -22.73 13.00 20.02
CA ASN A 259 -23.56 12.31 21.01
C ASN A 259 -23.60 10.79 20.78
N ASN A 260 -23.05 10.29 19.67
CA ASN A 260 -23.03 8.88 19.35
C ASN A 260 -21.66 8.30 19.69
N THR A 261 -21.50 7.86 20.94
CA THR A 261 -20.28 7.22 21.45
C THR A 261 -19.93 5.91 20.75
N LYS A 262 -20.83 5.35 19.93
CA LYS A 262 -20.60 4.12 19.17
C LYS A 262 -19.92 4.34 17.81
N LEU A 263 -19.96 5.55 17.27
CA LEU A 263 -19.29 5.86 16.01
C LEU A 263 -18.09 6.74 16.35
N SER A 264 -16.88 6.25 16.09
CA SER A 264 -15.63 7.04 16.18
C SER A 264 -14.95 7.22 14.82
N THR A 265 -15.52 6.65 13.75
CA THR A 265 -14.89 6.58 12.45
C THR A 265 -14.67 7.96 11.84
N VAL A 266 -13.41 8.26 11.55
CA VAL A 266 -13.02 9.43 10.75
C VAL A 266 -12.82 8.96 9.31
N VAL A 267 -13.67 9.42 8.39
CA VAL A 267 -13.51 9.15 6.95
C VAL A 267 -13.01 10.41 6.26
N ASN A 268 -11.85 10.33 5.63
CA ASN A 268 -11.27 11.39 4.83
C ASN A 268 -11.29 10.97 3.35
N ILE A 269 -12.05 11.70 2.55
CA ILE A 269 -12.18 11.47 1.12
C ILE A 269 -11.57 12.65 0.39
N ASN A 270 -10.59 12.40 -0.48
CA ASN A 270 -9.98 13.39 -1.34
C ASN A 270 -10.27 13.08 -2.81
N HIS A 271 -10.45 14.11 -3.62
CA HIS A 271 -10.65 14.05 -5.06
C HIS A 271 -9.51 14.80 -5.75
N ALA A 272 -9.23 14.46 -7.02
CA ALA A 272 -8.20 15.14 -7.78
C ALA A 272 -8.54 16.63 -8.02
N GLU A 273 -7.59 17.53 -7.74
CA GLU A 273 -7.72 18.99 -7.91
C GLU A 273 -7.60 19.47 -9.37
N TRP A 274 -8.33 20.54 -9.71
CA TRP A 274 -8.25 21.23 -11.02
C TRP A 274 -7.63 22.62 -10.90
N PRO A 275 -6.65 23.02 -11.76
CA PRO A 275 -5.61 22.24 -12.40
C PRO A 275 -4.36 22.13 -11.49
N ALA A 276 -3.54 21.09 -11.70
CA ALA A 276 -2.21 21.00 -11.12
C ALA A 276 -1.34 22.20 -11.59
N ARG A 277 -1.37 23.30 -10.82
CA ARG A 277 -0.45 24.43 -11.00
C ARG A 277 0.94 24.01 -10.54
N GLY A 278 1.62 23.08 -11.22
CA GLY A 278 3.05 22.80 -11.05
C GLY A 278 3.59 22.47 -9.65
N ASP A 279 2.74 22.50 -8.63
CA ASP A 279 3.08 22.36 -7.23
C ASP A 279 2.88 20.89 -6.92
N TYR A 280 3.98 20.16 -7.01
CA TYR A 280 4.09 18.76 -6.68
C TYR A 280 3.48 18.53 -5.29
N PHE A 281 2.42 17.72 -5.25
CA PHE A 281 1.98 17.12 -4.00
C PHE A 281 3.19 16.38 -3.41
N TYR A 282 3.57 16.72 -2.18
CA TYR A 282 4.37 15.85 -1.33
C TYR A 282 3.39 15.08 -0.44
N PRO A 283 2.82 13.95 -0.90
CA PRO A 283 1.88 13.14 -0.11
C PRO A 283 2.53 12.43 1.10
N LEU A 284 3.72 12.88 1.50
CA LEU A 284 4.45 12.43 2.69
C LEU A 284 4.33 13.43 3.86
N ASP A 285 3.81 14.65 3.63
CA ASP A 285 3.57 15.65 4.67
C ASP A 285 2.37 15.22 5.53
N GLY A 286 2.66 14.52 6.62
CA GLY A 286 1.65 13.94 7.53
C GLY A 286 1.89 12.48 7.86
N LEU A 287 2.92 11.86 7.27
CA LEU A 287 3.45 10.63 7.82
C LEU A 287 4.41 10.97 8.96
N ASP A 288 4.01 10.68 10.19
CA ASP A 288 4.95 10.43 11.28
C ASP A 288 5.72 9.13 10.96
N LEU A 289 6.55 9.18 9.92
CA LEU A 289 7.63 8.23 9.69
C LEU A 289 8.81 8.69 10.54
N GLU A 290 8.67 8.62 11.87
CA GLU A 290 9.82 8.65 12.76
C GLU A 290 10.71 7.43 12.41
N GLY A 291 11.64 7.57 11.47
CA GLY A 291 12.61 6.51 11.13
C GLY A 291 13.12 6.46 9.69
N CYS A 292 12.36 6.96 8.71
CA CYS A 292 12.82 6.95 7.30
C CYS A 292 13.64 8.20 6.94
N SER A 293 14.94 8.18 7.24
CA SER A 293 15.88 9.19 6.76
C SER A 293 16.03 9.12 5.23
N SER A 294 15.78 10.24 4.54
CA SER A 294 15.92 10.38 3.10
C SER A 294 17.39 10.51 2.67
N ALA A 295 18.13 9.39 2.69
CA ALA A 295 19.46 9.33 2.09
C ALA A 295 19.55 8.21 1.05
N TYR A 296 19.99 8.58 -0.15
CA TYR A 296 20.12 7.77 -1.36
C TYR A 296 20.98 6.51 -1.14
N SER A 297 20.34 5.43 -0.72
CA SER A 297 20.86 4.08 -0.65
C SER A 297 19.67 3.15 -0.38
N PRO A 298 19.60 1.96 -1.01
CA PRO A 298 18.65 0.93 -0.57
C PRO A 298 18.90 0.71 0.92
N HIS A 299 17.99 1.16 1.76
CA HIS A 299 18.08 1.10 3.21
C HIS A 299 17.06 0.08 3.67
N PHE A 300 17.53 -0.96 4.35
CA PHE A 300 16.70 -1.73 5.25
C PHE A 300 16.61 -0.90 6.53
N GLY A 301 15.46 -0.24 6.73
CA GLY A 301 15.14 0.45 7.97
C GLY A 301 14.62 -0.57 8.97
N PHE A 302 15.20 -0.58 10.17
CA PHE A 302 14.79 -1.43 11.28
C PHE A 302 14.47 -0.53 12.46
N ASP A 303 13.20 -0.49 12.86
CA ASP A 303 12.74 0.24 14.05
C ASP A 303 12.44 -0.77 15.17
N TYR A 304 12.82 -0.42 16.41
CA TYR A 304 12.57 -1.18 17.64
C TYR A 304 11.55 -0.47 18.52
#